data_AF-A0A845RBI4-F1
#
_entry.id   AF-A0A845RBI4-F1
#
_cell.length_a   1.000
_cell.length_b   1.000
_cell.length_c   1.000
_cell.angle_alpha   90.00
_cell.angle_beta   90.00
_cell.angle_gamma   90.00
#
_symmetry.space_group_name_H-M   'P 1'
#
loop_
_entity.id
_entity.type
_entity.pdbx_description
1 polymer ?
#
loop_
_entity_poly.entity_id
_entity_poly.type
_entity_poly.pdbx_seq_one_letter_code
_entity_poly.pdbx_strand_id
1 'polypeptide(L)'
;MKLKKVAALCIRQEAFHLFDEIAEGGELIRQWLGNGYAIYPLSGLPVLDESNLCAMFDVSDKKRKKCFFSRKPMPESLNVEDYAKGERTLYDEWPTVEHNGYVVKPLSAGDSIVFVQTAFLSPLEDMADYLRFYERVDDTGQTYIVAKNGMEIAAVIMPYDIISAGFVEELENLAFKCRKTLEAKKEREYLKAVERMPGPLFREGADAGEAVEEGAGE
;
A
#
# COMPACT_ATOMS: atom_id res chain seq x y z
N MET A 1 -6.00 -8.73 13.13
CA MET A 1 -6.92 -8.37 12.02
C MET A 1 -8.27 -7.96 12.59
N LYS A 2 -8.90 -6.92 12.06
CA LYS A 2 -10.23 -6.43 12.49
C LYS A 2 -11.35 -7.01 11.64
N LEU A 3 -11.98 -8.08 12.12
CA LEU A 3 -13.08 -8.77 11.42
C LEU A 3 -14.27 -7.85 11.08
N LYS A 4 -14.61 -6.90 11.96
CA LYS A 4 -15.68 -5.91 11.69
C LYS A 4 -15.41 -5.08 10.42
N LYS A 5 -14.14 -4.81 10.11
CA LYS A 5 -13.77 -4.10 8.88
C LYS A 5 -13.89 -4.99 7.66
N VAL A 6 -13.55 -6.28 7.76
CA VAL A 6 -13.78 -7.26 6.69
C VAL A 6 -15.27 -7.32 6.34
N ALA A 7 -16.14 -7.45 7.35
CA ALA A 7 -17.60 -7.43 7.14
C ALA A 7 -18.08 -6.11 6.52
N ALA A 8 -17.54 -4.97 6.94
CA ALA A 8 -17.87 -3.67 6.34
C ALA A 8 -17.49 -3.58 4.87
N LEU A 9 -16.35 -4.17 4.45
CA LEU A 9 -15.95 -4.26 3.05
C LEU A 9 -16.93 -5.12 2.23
N CYS A 10 -17.36 -6.26 2.80
CA CYS A 10 -18.35 -7.15 2.17
C CYS A 10 -19.71 -6.46 2.01
N ILE A 11 -20.20 -5.77 3.04
CA ILE A 11 -21.45 -5.00 3.00
C ILE A 11 -21.39 -3.90 1.92
N ARG A 12 -20.25 -3.20 1.82
CA ARG A 12 -20.08 -2.14 0.82
C ARG A 12 -20.15 -2.67 -0.61
N GLN A 13 -19.60 -3.86 -0.83
CA GLN A 13 -19.63 -4.54 -2.13
C GLN A 13 -20.94 -5.31 -2.38
N GLU A 14 -21.84 -5.35 -1.38
CA GLU A 14 -23.05 -6.16 -1.38
C GLU A 14 -22.76 -7.66 -1.66
N ALA A 15 -21.62 -8.16 -1.20
CA ALA A 15 -21.17 -9.53 -1.45
C ALA A 15 -20.35 -10.10 -0.29
N PHE A 16 -20.73 -11.29 0.16
CA PHE A 16 -20.01 -12.11 1.14
C PHE A 16 -19.65 -13.44 0.49
N HIS A 17 -18.34 -13.67 0.35
CA HIS A 17 -17.79 -14.92 -0.15
C HIS A 17 -17.02 -15.62 0.96
N LEU A 18 -17.52 -16.77 1.39
CA LEU A 18 -16.83 -17.69 2.26
C LEU A 18 -16.10 -18.74 1.43
N PHE A 19 -14.81 -18.94 1.71
CA PHE A 19 -14.02 -19.98 1.07
C PHE A 19 -13.47 -20.97 2.10
N ASP A 20 -13.54 -22.24 1.75
CA ASP A 20 -13.03 -23.34 2.56
C ASP A 20 -11.71 -23.85 1.98
N GLU A 21 -10.65 -23.72 2.77
CA GLU A 21 -9.37 -24.37 2.53
C GLU A 21 -9.40 -25.75 3.17
N ILE A 22 -9.31 -26.78 2.34
CA ILE A 22 -9.54 -28.18 2.72
C ILE A 22 -8.26 -28.98 2.46
N ALA A 23 -7.85 -29.81 3.42
CA ALA A 23 -6.73 -30.73 3.29
C ALA A 23 -7.06 -31.88 2.31
N GLU A 24 -6.04 -32.60 1.83
CA GLU A 24 -6.25 -33.79 0.97
C GLU A 24 -7.17 -34.85 1.61
N GLY A 25 -7.25 -34.90 2.94
CA GLY A 25 -8.14 -35.79 3.70
C GLY A 25 -9.58 -35.28 3.90
N GLY A 26 -9.95 -34.12 3.33
CA GLY A 26 -11.28 -33.52 3.49
C GLY A 26 -11.48 -32.71 4.78
N GLU A 27 -10.43 -32.56 5.59
CA GLU A 27 -10.48 -31.75 6.81
C GLU A 27 -10.40 -30.25 6.47
N LEU A 28 -11.26 -29.43 7.09
CA LEU A 28 -11.20 -27.98 6.94
C LEU A 28 -9.97 -27.44 7.68
N ILE A 29 -9.00 -26.92 6.93
CA ILE A 29 -7.80 -26.27 7.47
C ILE A 29 -8.16 -24.88 7.96
N ARG A 30 -8.80 -24.08 7.09
CA ARG A 30 -9.05 -22.66 7.32
C ARG A 30 -10.27 -22.20 6.53
N GLN A 31 -11.05 -21.31 7.11
CA GLN A 31 -12.11 -20.58 6.40
C GLN A 31 -11.65 -19.17 6.11
N TRP A 32 -12.13 -18.61 5.01
CA TRP A 32 -11.77 -17.29 4.52
C TRP A 32 -13.02 -16.50 4.21
N LEU A 33 -12.99 -15.19 4.45
CA LEU A 33 -14.08 -14.28 4.11
C LEU A 33 -13.58 -13.17 3.21
N GLY A 34 -14.33 -12.89 2.14
CA GLY A 34 -14.02 -11.80 1.24
C GLY A 34 -15.22 -11.19 0.53
N ASN A 35 -14.93 -10.12 -0.20
CA ASN A 35 -15.88 -9.34 -0.98
C ASN A 35 -15.74 -9.54 -2.50
N GLY A 36 -14.92 -10.51 -2.92
CA GLY A 36 -14.60 -10.78 -4.33
C GLY A 36 -13.32 -10.11 -4.84
N TYR A 37 -12.81 -9.10 -4.15
CA TYR A 37 -11.53 -8.44 -4.47
C TYR A 37 -10.45 -8.69 -3.42
N ALA A 38 -10.83 -9.01 -2.19
CA ALA A 38 -9.92 -9.39 -1.14
C ALA A 38 -10.55 -10.48 -0.27
N ILE A 39 -9.74 -11.43 0.20
CA ILE A 39 -10.12 -12.45 1.17
C ILE A 39 -9.19 -12.43 2.38
N TYR A 40 -9.75 -12.76 3.53
CA TYR A 40 -9.08 -12.69 4.82
C TYR A 40 -9.33 -13.98 5.62
N PRO A 41 -8.32 -14.53 6.30
CA PRO A 41 -8.46 -15.77 7.04
C PRO A 41 -9.29 -15.55 8.31
N LEU A 42 -10.25 -16.44 8.56
CA LEU A 42 -11.13 -16.45 9.73
C LEU A 42 -10.59 -17.38 10.83
N SER A 43 -9.34 -17.14 11.25
CA SER A 43 -8.65 -17.96 12.25
C SER A 43 -9.33 -17.92 13.61
N GLY A 44 -9.52 -19.09 14.23
CA GLY A 44 -10.07 -19.23 15.59
C GLY A 44 -11.59 -19.03 15.69
N LEU A 45 -12.31 -18.93 14.57
CA LEU A 45 -13.77 -18.85 14.55
C LEU A 45 -14.41 -20.21 14.27
N PRO A 46 -15.63 -20.46 14.80
CA PRO A 46 -16.43 -21.60 14.36
C PRO A 46 -16.75 -21.46 12.87
N VAL A 47 -17.04 -22.59 12.23
CA VAL A 47 -17.43 -22.63 10.82
C VAL A 47 -18.61 -21.68 10.56
N LEU A 48 -18.39 -20.64 9.75
CA LEU A 48 -19.40 -19.61 9.53
C LEU A 48 -20.32 -19.92 8.35
N ASP A 49 -21.63 -19.75 8.50
CA ASP A 49 -22.62 -19.77 7.43
C ASP A 49 -23.28 -18.39 7.31
N GLU A 50 -24.17 -18.20 6.34
CA GLU A 50 -24.87 -16.92 6.17
C GLU A 50 -25.56 -16.44 7.47
N SER A 51 -26.21 -17.36 8.19
CA SER A 51 -27.03 -17.02 9.35
C SER A 51 -26.16 -16.56 10.52
N ASN A 52 -25.17 -17.38 10.89
CA ASN A 52 -24.28 -17.08 12.00
C ASN A 52 -23.32 -15.91 11.69
N LEU A 53 -22.94 -15.73 10.42
CA LEU A 53 -22.13 -14.60 9.97
C LEU A 53 -22.91 -13.29 10.09
N CYS A 54 -24.18 -13.28 9.66
CA CYS A 54 -25.04 -12.11 9.82
C CYS A 54 -25.23 -11.75 11.29
N ALA A 55 -25.44 -12.75 12.15
CA ALA A 55 -25.56 -12.55 13.59
C ALA A 55 -24.26 -12.02 14.21
N MET A 56 -23.11 -12.57 13.85
CA MET A 56 -21.81 -12.19 14.40
C MET A 56 -21.40 -10.75 14.05
N PHE A 57 -21.80 -10.26 12.86
CA PHE A 57 -21.44 -8.93 12.38
C PHE A 57 -22.57 -7.91 12.45
N ASP A 58 -23.65 -8.21 13.16
CA ASP A 58 -24.84 -7.36 13.29
C ASP A 58 -25.39 -6.89 11.92
N VAL A 59 -25.40 -7.79 10.94
CA VAL A 59 -25.90 -7.50 9.59
C VAL A 59 -27.43 -7.46 9.63
N SER A 60 -27.99 -6.26 9.51
CA SER A 60 -29.45 -6.09 9.49
C SER A 60 -30.10 -6.79 8.31
N ASP A 61 -31.36 -7.23 8.47
CA ASP A 61 -32.13 -7.91 7.41
C ASP A 61 -32.18 -7.11 6.11
N LYS A 62 -32.24 -5.78 6.20
CA LYS A 62 -32.23 -4.88 5.03
C LYS A 62 -30.93 -4.99 4.24
N LYS A 63 -29.78 -5.07 4.92
CA LYS A 63 -28.47 -5.24 4.27
C LYS A 63 -28.32 -6.67 3.76
N ARG A 64 -28.67 -7.66 4.58
CA ARG A 64 -28.64 -9.08 4.21
C ARG A 64 -29.38 -9.35 2.91
N LYS A 65 -30.61 -8.85 2.75
CA LYS A 65 -31.42 -9.05 1.52
C LYS A 65 -30.80 -8.46 0.25
N LYS A 66 -29.90 -7.50 0.36
CA LYS A 66 -29.17 -6.92 -0.79
C LYS A 66 -27.89 -7.67 -1.09
N CYS A 67 -27.31 -8.32 -0.09
CA CYS A 67 -26.01 -8.94 -0.23
C CYS A 67 -26.15 -10.31 -0.88
N PHE A 68 -25.28 -10.60 -1.83
CA PHE A 68 -25.06 -11.94 -2.31
C PHE A 68 -24.22 -12.72 -1.29
N PHE A 69 -24.64 -13.95 -0.96
CA PHE A 69 -23.88 -14.84 -0.09
C PHE A 69 -23.50 -16.11 -0.85
N SER A 70 -22.25 -16.52 -0.74
CA SER A 70 -21.79 -17.81 -1.26
C SER A 70 -20.76 -18.43 -0.34
N ARG A 71 -20.79 -19.75 -0.26
CA ARG A 71 -19.72 -20.56 0.34
C ARG A 71 -19.25 -21.59 -0.67
N LYS A 72 -17.94 -21.65 -0.90
CA LYS A 72 -17.32 -22.51 -1.93
C LYS A 72 -15.98 -23.05 -1.42
N PRO A 73 -15.45 -24.14 -1.99
CA PRO A 73 -14.03 -24.48 -1.78
C PRO A 73 -13.14 -23.34 -2.28
N MET A 74 -11.93 -23.24 -1.73
CA MET A 74 -10.91 -22.32 -2.23
C MET A 74 -10.65 -22.59 -3.72
N PRO A 75 -10.64 -21.56 -4.59
CA PRO A 75 -10.34 -21.74 -6.01
C PRO A 75 -8.92 -22.30 -6.21
N GLU A 76 -8.76 -23.24 -7.13
CA GLU A 76 -7.44 -23.85 -7.44
C GLU A 76 -6.42 -22.81 -7.94
N SER A 77 -6.88 -21.74 -8.59
CA SER A 77 -6.02 -20.66 -9.05
C SER A 77 -5.44 -19.81 -7.91
N LEU A 78 -5.99 -19.89 -6.69
CA LEU A 78 -5.57 -19.07 -5.56
C LEU A 78 -4.78 -19.89 -4.54
N ASN A 79 -3.45 -19.78 -4.59
CA ASN A 79 -2.60 -20.34 -3.54
C ASN A 79 -2.67 -19.44 -2.29
N VAL A 80 -3.30 -19.97 -1.24
CA VAL A 80 -3.47 -19.31 0.07
C VAL A 80 -2.52 -19.84 1.16
N GLU A 81 -1.55 -20.67 0.80
CA GLU A 81 -0.56 -21.17 1.74
C GLU A 81 0.33 -20.03 2.26
N ASP A 82 0.83 -20.21 3.49
CA ASP A 82 1.74 -19.26 4.15
C ASP A 82 3.04 -19.03 3.36
N TYR A 83 3.44 -19.98 2.53
CA TYR A 83 4.57 -19.87 1.60
C TYR A 83 4.19 -20.39 0.22
N ALA A 84 4.53 -19.65 -0.83
CA ALA A 84 4.41 -20.12 -2.20
C ALA A 84 5.75 -19.99 -2.92
N LYS A 85 6.12 -21.03 -3.69
CA LYS A 85 7.31 -21.00 -4.52
C LYS A 85 7.18 -19.93 -5.59
N GLY A 86 8.16 -19.04 -5.68
CA GLY A 86 8.19 -17.99 -6.70
C GLY A 86 7.44 -16.71 -6.34
N GLU A 87 6.92 -16.58 -5.11
CA GLU A 87 6.39 -15.30 -4.64
C GLU A 87 7.49 -14.22 -4.64
N ARG A 88 7.17 -13.01 -5.12
CA ARG A 88 8.12 -11.89 -5.21
C ARG A 88 7.79 -10.87 -4.13
N THR A 89 8.80 -10.40 -3.40
CA THR A 89 8.59 -9.33 -2.40
C THR A 89 8.16 -8.04 -3.10
N LEU A 90 7.11 -7.42 -2.59
CA LEU A 90 6.64 -6.11 -2.99
C LEU A 90 7.10 -5.04 -1.99
N TYR A 91 7.60 -3.94 -2.51
CA TYR A 91 8.06 -2.79 -1.73
C TYR A 91 7.09 -1.63 -1.86
N ASP A 92 6.95 -0.87 -0.77
CA ASP A 92 6.13 0.32 -0.76
C ASP A 92 6.73 1.41 -1.64
N GLU A 93 5.94 1.93 -2.57
CA GLU A 93 6.30 3.07 -3.40
C GLU A 93 5.55 4.34 -2.96
N TRP A 94 6.16 5.50 -3.21
CA TRP A 94 5.56 6.80 -2.96
C TRP A 94 5.35 7.54 -4.29
N PRO A 95 4.20 8.22 -4.52
CA PRO A 95 3.10 8.50 -3.60
C PRO A 95 1.88 7.58 -3.72
N THR A 96 1.03 7.56 -2.69
CA THR A 96 -0.36 7.07 -2.80
C THR A 96 -1.17 8.03 -3.68
N VAL A 97 -1.98 7.49 -4.58
CA VAL A 97 -2.74 8.26 -5.58
C VAL A 97 -4.24 8.06 -5.35
N GLU A 98 -5.02 9.13 -5.50
CA GLU A 98 -6.47 9.03 -5.62
C GLU A 98 -6.85 8.96 -7.11
N HIS A 99 -7.58 7.94 -7.51
CA HIS A 99 -8.02 7.73 -8.89
C HIS A 99 -9.41 7.10 -8.91
N ASN A 100 -10.33 7.70 -9.68
CA ASN A 100 -11.73 7.27 -9.79
C ASN A 100 -12.44 7.08 -8.42
N GLY A 101 -12.12 7.93 -7.44
CA GLY A 101 -12.69 7.86 -6.08
C GLY A 101 -12.10 6.77 -5.19
N TYR A 102 -11.06 6.06 -5.66
CA TYR A 102 -10.31 5.08 -4.87
C TYR A 102 -8.93 5.63 -4.52
N VAL A 103 -8.52 5.39 -3.27
CA VAL A 103 -7.16 5.69 -2.82
C VAL A 103 -6.32 4.43 -2.95
N VAL A 104 -5.34 4.48 -3.84
CA VAL A 104 -4.49 3.34 -4.22
C VAL A 104 -3.05 3.58 -3.85
N LYS A 105 -2.43 2.54 -3.28
CA LYS A 105 -1.02 2.52 -2.91
C LYS A 105 -0.25 1.74 -3.97
N PRO A 106 0.77 2.33 -4.61
CA PRO A 106 1.66 1.59 -5.50
C PRO A 106 2.59 0.68 -4.68
N LEU A 107 2.83 -0.51 -5.21
CA LEU A 107 3.78 -1.49 -4.70
C LEU A 107 4.65 -1.97 -5.87
N SER A 108 5.97 -2.07 -5.69
CA SER A 108 6.90 -2.45 -6.74
C SER A 108 7.62 -3.77 -6.47
N ALA A 109 7.92 -4.50 -7.55
CA ALA A 109 8.85 -5.62 -7.57
C ALA A 109 9.77 -5.47 -8.79
N GLY A 110 10.97 -4.95 -8.58
CA GLY A 110 11.89 -4.60 -9.68
C GLY A 110 11.27 -3.54 -10.59
N ASP A 111 11.18 -3.83 -11.89
CA ASP A 111 10.60 -2.93 -12.90
C ASP A 111 9.07 -3.04 -13.01
N SER A 112 8.43 -3.94 -12.24
CA SER A 112 6.97 -4.11 -12.23
C SER A 112 6.33 -3.37 -11.07
N ILE A 113 5.14 -2.80 -11.31
CA ILE A 113 4.36 -2.06 -10.32
C ILE A 113 2.92 -2.58 -10.31
N VAL A 114 2.37 -2.76 -9.12
CA VAL A 114 0.98 -3.12 -8.88
C VAL A 114 0.36 -2.10 -7.93
N PHE A 115 -0.95 -1.92 -8.00
CA PHE A 115 -1.66 -0.99 -7.13
C PHE A 115 -2.61 -1.75 -6.22
N VAL A 116 -2.61 -1.41 -4.94
CA VAL A 116 -3.55 -1.97 -3.96
C VAL A 116 -4.47 -0.87 -3.46
N GLN A 117 -5.79 -1.13 -3.42
CA GLN A 117 -6.71 -0.20 -2.77
C GLN A 117 -6.45 -0.20 -1.26
N THR A 118 -6.15 0.97 -0.70
CA THR A 118 -5.86 1.14 0.73
C THR A 118 -7.02 0.69 1.63
N ALA A 119 -8.26 0.75 1.14
CA ALA A 119 -9.44 0.23 1.84
C ALA A 119 -9.31 -1.26 2.22
N PHE A 120 -8.67 -2.08 1.37
CA PHE A 120 -8.45 -3.50 1.62
C PHE A 120 -7.31 -3.77 2.61
N LEU A 121 -6.48 -2.77 2.92
CA LEU A 121 -5.49 -2.85 3.99
C LEU A 121 -6.07 -2.47 5.35
N SER A 122 -7.23 -1.82 5.37
CA SER A 122 -7.86 -1.33 6.61
C SER A 122 -8.17 -2.41 7.65
N PRO A 123 -8.51 -3.68 7.32
CA PRO A 123 -8.66 -4.73 8.32
C PRO A 123 -7.33 -5.16 8.98
N LEU A 124 -6.20 -4.79 8.38
CA LEU A 124 -4.85 -5.17 8.82
C LEU A 124 -4.11 -4.03 9.54
N GLU A 125 -4.78 -2.91 9.82
CA GLU A 125 -4.13 -1.70 10.33
C GLU A 125 -3.35 -1.88 11.65
N ASP A 126 -3.79 -2.77 12.54
CA ASP A 126 -3.12 -3.01 13.83
C ASP A 126 -1.74 -3.67 13.68
N MET A 127 -1.46 -4.26 12.51
CA MET A 127 -0.19 -4.92 12.20
C MET A 127 0.53 -4.24 11.03
N ALA A 128 0.13 -3.02 10.66
CA ALA A 128 0.63 -2.33 9.47
C ALA A 128 2.16 -2.22 9.44
N ASP A 129 2.80 -1.99 10.59
CA ASP A 129 4.27 -1.84 10.71
C ASP A 129 5.04 -3.13 10.41
N TYR A 130 4.38 -4.29 10.51
CA TYR A 130 4.98 -5.61 10.29
C TYR A 130 4.51 -6.26 9.00
N LEU A 131 3.53 -5.67 8.31
CA LEU A 131 3.01 -6.21 7.07
C LEU A 131 4.09 -6.20 5.98
N ARG A 132 4.24 -7.35 5.34
CA ARG A 132 5.03 -7.51 4.13
C ARG A 132 4.11 -7.92 3.00
N PHE A 133 4.31 -7.31 1.84
CA PHE A 133 3.53 -7.62 0.66
C PHE A 133 4.35 -8.51 -0.26
N TYR A 134 3.66 -9.43 -0.89
CA TYR A 134 4.22 -10.33 -1.88
C TYR A 134 3.29 -10.37 -3.08
N GLU A 135 3.88 -10.52 -4.24
CA GLU A 135 3.18 -10.79 -5.47
C GLU A 135 3.22 -12.29 -5.73
N ARG A 136 2.07 -12.86 -6.10
CA ARG A 136 1.95 -14.23 -6.61
C ARG A 136 1.24 -14.19 -7.95
N VAL A 137 1.53 -15.20 -8.75
CA VAL A 137 0.95 -15.38 -10.08
C VAL A 137 0.29 -16.76 -10.10
N ASP A 138 -0.96 -16.83 -10.55
CA ASP A 138 -1.65 -18.10 -10.72
C ASP A 138 -1.20 -18.83 -12.00
N ASP A 139 -1.75 -20.01 -12.23
CA ASP A 139 -1.48 -20.84 -13.41
C ASP A 139 -1.93 -20.19 -14.73
N THR A 140 -2.86 -19.23 -14.67
CA THR A 140 -3.33 -18.46 -15.83
C THR A 140 -2.45 -17.23 -16.14
N GLY A 141 -1.51 -16.90 -15.25
CA GLY A 141 -0.69 -15.69 -15.34
C GLY A 141 -1.31 -14.47 -14.65
N GLN A 142 -2.46 -14.63 -13.98
CA GLN A 142 -3.09 -13.54 -13.24
C GLN A 142 -2.34 -13.29 -11.94
N THR A 143 -2.00 -12.02 -11.73
CA THR A 143 -1.29 -11.57 -10.55
C THR A 143 -2.25 -11.23 -9.41
N TYR A 144 -1.87 -11.59 -8.18
CA TYR A 144 -2.53 -11.20 -6.94
C TYR A 144 -1.52 -10.88 -5.84
N ILE A 145 -1.95 -10.06 -4.89
CA ILE A 145 -1.13 -9.57 -3.78
C ILE A 145 -1.44 -10.40 -2.54
N VAL A 146 -0.40 -10.82 -1.85
CA VAL A 146 -0.47 -11.50 -0.56
C VAL A 146 0.13 -10.60 0.50
N ALA A 147 -0.66 -10.24 1.50
CA ALA A 147 -0.20 -9.54 2.69
C ALA A 147 0.13 -10.57 3.78
N LYS A 148 1.33 -10.51 4.35
CA LYS A 148 1.78 -11.41 5.42
C LYS A 148 2.16 -10.63 6.67
N ASN A 149 1.91 -11.25 7.82
CA ASN A 149 2.41 -10.79 9.11
C ASN A 149 3.40 -11.83 9.65
N GLY A 150 4.70 -11.53 9.55
CA GLY A 150 5.73 -12.54 9.77
C GLY A 150 5.66 -13.63 8.69
N MET A 151 5.48 -14.89 9.11
CA MET A 151 5.36 -16.03 8.20
C MET A 151 3.92 -16.39 7.83
N GLU A 152 2.92 -15.82 8.51
CA GLU A 152 1.51 -16.13 8.26
C GLU A 152 0.89 -15.18 7.23
N ILE A 153 0.07 -15.74 6.34
CA ILE A 153 -0.79 -14.98 5.45
C ILE A 153 -1.89 -14.26 6.24
N ALA A 154 -2.03 -12.96 5.99
CA ALA A 154 -3.00 -12.09 6.63
C ALA A 154 -4.13 -11.66 5.68
N ALA A 155 -3.86 -11.60 4.38
CA ALA A 155 -4.87 -11.38 3.35
C ALA A 155 -4.36 -11.78 1.95
N VAL A 156 -5.29 -12.09 1.06
CA VAL A 156 -5.07 -12.10 -0.38
C VAL A 156 -5.92 -10.99 -1.01
N ILE A 157 -5.32 -10.19 -1.88
CA ILE A 157 -5.90 -8.96 -2.42
C ILE A 157 -5.64 -8.89 -3.92
N MET A 158 -6.68 -8.68 -4.70
CA MET A 158 -6.58 -8.44 -6.14
C MET A 158 -5.99 -7.05 -6.40
N PRO A 159 -5.04 -6.91 -7.35
CA PRO A 159 -4.53 -5.61 -7.74
C PRO A 159 -5.65 -4.76 -8.35
N TYR A 160 -5.54 -3.45 -8.17
CA TYR A 160 -6.40 -2.48 -8.82
C TYR A 160 -5.83 -2.10 -10.18
N ASP A 161 -6.61 -2.34 -11.23
CA ASP A 161 -6.23 -2.00 -12.59
C ASP A 161 -6.41 -0.50 -12.85
N ILE A 162 -5.31 0.25 -12.71
CA ILE A 162 -5.23 1.69 -12.92
C ILE A 162 -4.36 2.07 -14.12
N ILE A 163 -3.44 1.19 -14.52
CA ILE A 163 -2.39 1.52 -15.49
C ILE A 163 -3.03 1.54 -16.89
N SER A 164 -3.21 2.75 -17.39
CA SER A 164 -3.73 3.01 -18.73
C SER A 164 -2.89 4.09 -19.41
N ALA A 165 -3.04 4.23 -20.73
CA ALA A 165 -2.34 5.28 -21.48
C ALA A 165 -2.61 6.68 -20.90
N GLY A 166 -3.86 6.98 -20.53
CA GLY A 166 -4.23 8.25 -19.92
C GLY A 166 -3.62 8.44 -18.53
N PHE A 167 -3.58 7.38 -17.72
CA PHE A 167 -2.94 7.44 -16.40
C PHE A 167 -1.43 7.74 -16.50
N VAL A 168 -0.73 7.11 -17.45
CA VAL A 168 0.70 7.38 -17.70
C VAL A 168 0.91 8.82 -18.16
N GLU A 169 0.09 9.32 -19.08
CA GLU A 169 0.15 10.70 -19.55
C GLU A 169 -0.07 11.71 -18.41
N GLU A 170 -1.00 11.45 -17.50
CA GLU A 170 -1.24 12.28 -16.32
C GLU A 170 -0.03 12.32 -15.38
N LEU A 171 0.61 11.17 -15.13
CA LEU A 171 1.82 11.08 -14.30
C LEU A 171 3.01 11.81 -14.94
N GLU A 172 3.20 11.69 -16.24
CA GLU A 172 4.25 12.40 -16.97
C GLU A 172 4.03 13.92 -16.92
N ASN A 173 2.79 14.37 -17.13
CA ASN A 173 2.42 15.77 -17.02
C ASN A 173 2.62 16.32 -15.60
N LEU A 174 2.31 15.54 -14.57
CA LEU A 174 2.57 15.88 -13.18
C LEU A 174 4.07 16.02 -12.92
N ALA A 175 4.87 15.03 -13.33
CA ALA A 175 6.32 15.05 -13.18
C ALA A 175 6.95 16.26 -13.90
N PHE A 176 6.46 16.59 -15.10
CA PHE A 176 6.89 17.76 -15.87
C PHE A 176 6.63 19.07 -15.10
N LYS A 177 5.41 19.27 -14.59
CA LYS A 177 5.05 20.47 -13.80
C LYS A 177 5.88 20.60 -12.53
N CYS A 178 6.14 19.48 -11.83
CA CYS A 178 7.01 19.43 -10.65
C CYS A 178 8.44 19.86 -10.98
N ARG A 179 9.02 19.33 -12.08
CA ARG A 179 10.37 19.67 -12.52
C ARG A 179 10.52 21.16 -12.83
N LYS A 180 9.59 21.72 -13.61
CA LYS A 180 9.58 23.15 -13.96
C LYS A 180 9.49 24.04 -12.73
N THR A 181 8.66 23.67 -11.76
CA THR A 181 8.50 24.43 -10.51
C THR A 181 9.74 24.36 -9.63
N LEU A 182 10.40 23.20 -9.57
CA LEU A 182 11.64 23.01 -8.83
C LEU A 182 12.78 23.84 -9.41
N GLU A 183 12.91 23.89 -10.74
CA GLU A 183 13.92 24.70 -11.44
C GLU A 183 13.74 26.19 -11.15
N ALA A 184 12.53 26.71 -11.30
CA ALA A 184 12.22 28.11 -10.97
C ALA A 184 12.49 28.45 -9.49
N LYS A 185 12.25 27.50 -8.58
CA LYS A 185 12.58 27.67 -7.15
C LYS A 185 14.09 27.78 -6.94
N LYS A 186 14.88 26.91 -7.58
CA LYS A 186 16.35 26.92 -7.50
C LYS A 186 16.93 28.23 -8.05
N GLU A 187 16.44 28.70 -9.18
CA GLU A 187 16.90 29.97 -9.78
C GLU A 187 16.63 31.16 -8.85
N ARG A 188 15.43 31.25 -8.28
CA ARG A 188 15.09 32.29 -7.32
C ARG A 188 15.95 32.23 -6.04
N GLU A 189 16.27 31.03 -5.57
CA GLU A 189 17.16 30.83 -4.42
C GLU A 189 18.60 31.23 -4.75
N TYR A 190 19.09 30.91 -5.95
CA TYR A 190 20.38 31.36 -6.44
C TYR A 190 20.47 32.88 -6.51
N LEU A 191 19.48 33.55 -7.11
CA LEU A 191 19.44 35.02 -7.20
C LEU A 191 19.45 35.68 -5.82
N LYS A 192 18.66 35.16 -4.87
CA LYS A 192 18.67 35.64 -3.47
C LYS A 192 20.01 35.40 -2.77
N ALA A 193 20.69 34.31 -3.06
CA ALA A 193 22.01 34.04 -2.50
C ALA A 193 23.07 35.00 -3.07
N VAL A 194 23.01 35.29 -4.38
CA VAL A 194 23.88 36.26 -5.03
C VAL A 194 23.65 37.67 -4.49
N GLU A 195 22.40 38.11 -4.32
CA GLU A 195 22.06 39.41 -3.72
C GLU A 195 22.54 39.56 -2.26
N ARG A 196 22.67 38.46 -1.53
CA ARG A 196 23.14 38.44 -0.13
C ARG A 196 24.66 38.38 0.02
N MET A 197 25.41 38.14 -1.06
CA MET A 197 26.87 38.22 -0.99
C MET A 197 27.29 39.70 -0.88
N PRO A 198 28.11 40.08 0.11
CA PRO A 198 28.61 41.44 0.19
C PRO A 198 29.38 41.78 -1.09
N GLY A 199 29.05 42.92 -1.70
CA GLY A 199 29.73 43.41 -2.88
C GLY A 199 31.23 43.64 -2.62
N PRO A 200 32.08 43.67 -3.67
CA PRO A 200 33.53 43.80 -3.53
C PRO A 200 34.00 45.06 -2.77
N LEU A 201 33.12 46.05 -2.56
CA LEU A 201 33.36 47.26 -1.77
C LEU A 201 33.36 47.06 -0.24
N PHE A 202 32.86 45.93 0.29
CA PHE A 202 32.83 45.65 1.73
C PHE A 202 33.90 44.64 2.21
N ARG A 203 34.92 44.35 1.38
CA ARG A 203 36.16 43.73 1.85
C ARG A 203 37.10 44.82 2.39
N GLU A 204 36.67 45.57 3.40
CA GLU A 204 37.55 46.52 4.08
C GLU A 204 38.48 45.76 5.04
N GLY A 205 39.77 45.74 4.69
CA GLY A 205 40.91 45.83 5.62
C GLY A 205 41.08 44.76 6.70
N ALA A 206 41.57 43.58 6.33
CA ALA A 206 42.22 42.68 7.29
C ALA A 206 43.76 42.79 7.27
N ASP A 207 44.34 43.71 6.50
CA ASP A 207 45.80 43.72 6.24
C ASP A 207 46.41 45.12 6.13
N ALA A 208 45.95 46.05 6.96
CA ALA A 208 46.57 47.37 7.11
C ALA A 208 47.02 47.60 8.56
N GLY A 209 48.21 47.09 8.86
CA GLY A 209 49.18 47.74 9.74
C GLY A 209 48.98 47.63 11.26
N GLU A 210 49.63 46.64 11.86
CA GLU A 210 50.40 46.86 13.11
C GLU A 210 51.74 46.15 12.97
N ALA A 211 52.67 46.82 12.29
CA ALA A 211 54.09 46.65 12.61
C ALA A 211 54.37 47.58 13.80
N VAL A 212 54.49 47.02 15.00
CA VAL A 212 55.12 47.70 16.12
C VAL A 212 56.36 46.90 16.49
N GLU A 213 57.49 47.50 16.14
CA GLU A 213 58.85 47.11 16.47
C GLU A 213 59.16 47.37 17.95
N GLU A 214 59.94 46.46 18.52
CA GLU A 214 60.89 46.57 19.64
C GLU A 214 60.57 47.32 20.94
N GLY A 215 60.83 46.62 22.06
CA GLY A 215 61.06 47.20 23.37
C GLY A 215 61.61 46.17 24.36
N ALA A 216 62.94 46.10 24.46
CA ALA A 216 63.67 45.32 25.46
C ALA A 216 63.43 45.82 26.89
N GLY A 217 63.52 44.94 27.90
CA GLY A 217 63.57 45.34 29.30
C GLY A 217 63.42 44.19 30.30
N GLU A 218 64.59 43.71 30.78
CA GLU A 218 64.93 42.98 32.02
C GLU A 218 64.14 41.73 32.47
#